data_AF-A0AAN8TPP1-F1
#
_entry.id   AF-A0AAN8TPP1-F1
#
_cell.length_a   1.000
_cell.length_b   1.000
_cell.length_c   1.000
_cell.angle_alpha   90.00
_cell.angle_beta   90.00
_cell.angle_gamma   90.00
#
_symmetry.space_group_name_H-M   'P 1'
#
loop_
_entity.id
_entity.type
_entity.pdbx_description
1 polymer ?
#
loop_
_entity_poly.entity_id
_entity_poly.type
_entity_poly.pdbx_seq_one_letter_code
_entity_poly.pdbx_strand_id
1 'polypeptide(L)'
;MQKPFLQLVNGNWKNYPLNGINFASGGSGVLKTTNQDLGVTPIQDQLQQFKTLVQQNKINKKQIQESLFIFTSGSNDIFTYFNPFNVPKPTPNAYVQAMLTQMTNFVDQICKLGAHRIALISLGPVGCIPARALLPSATIDKCYGKMNKMVKNYNVGLENLVKRIPIKYPSSFAVYGAVYKTVQNFRANPKHYGFSDVTNACCGDGTLGGALQCGKEGFSDVTNACCGNGTLGGALQCGKKAQADFPPYGSNFFHHPTGRFTNGRTVADFISQFIGIPLQRPFLEAQLELVNGSRKEYPSNGINFASAGSGVLPTTNQDLGVTPIQYQIQQFKTLVQQNHITKKQIQQSLFFFESGSNDIFSYFYPFDAPTLTPDAYVQAMLAQVTNFVDQICKLGARRIALFSLGPVGCVPARTLLPGAPIDKCYGKMNKMVKNYNMGLESLVKIIPTKYPGSFAVYGDVYKIVQIFKANPKRYGFSDVTNACCGDGTLGGLLQCGKEGYKICTNPNEYLFWDYFHPSEHTYNLISKALWNGIHTRIRPINLKTLANMTLTQQ
;
A
#
# COMPACT_ATOMS: atom_id res chain seq x y z
N MET A 1 4.94 -3.68 -9.50
CA MET A 1 5.96 -4.68 -9.85
C MET A 1 5.27 -5.88 -10.50
N GLN A 2 5.78 -6.39 -11.62
CA GLN A 2 5.30 -7.65 -12.19
C GLN A 2 5.46 -8.77 -11.17
N LYS A 3 4.42 -9.60 -11.01
CA LYS A 3 4.53 -10.82 -10.21
C LYS A 3 5.66 -11.68 -10.78
N PRO A 4 6.55 -12.27 -9.95
CA PRO A 4 7.51 -13.25 -10.44
C PRO A 4 6.76 -14.39 -11.14
N PHE A 5 7.34 -14.92 -12.21
CA PHE A 5 6.75 -15.93 -13.09
C PHE A 5 6.40 -17.25 -12.37
N LEU A 6 6.82 -17.40 -11.11
CA LEU A 6 6.76 -18.65 -10.36
C LEU A 6 5.40 -18.94 -9.67
N GLN A 7 4.31 -18.23 -9.99
CA GLN A 7 2.99 -18.66 -9.54
C GLN A 7 2.40 -19.70 -10.51
N LEU A 8 2.86 -20.95 -10.39
CA LEU A 8 2.13 -22.12 -10.89
C LEU A 8 0.79 -22.20 -10.15
N VAL A 9 -0.31 -21.83 -10.82
CA VAL A 9 -1.67 -22.10 -10.33
C VAL A 9 -2.24 -23.22 -11.18
N ASN A 10 -2.41 -24.40 -10.59
CA ASN A 10 -3.09 -25.57 -11.19
C ASN A 10 -2.51 -26.03 -12.55
N GLY A 11 -1.17 -26.04 -12.70
CA GLY A 11 -0.52 -26.65 -13.87
C GLY A 11 -0.72 -25.95 -15.22
N ASN A 12 -1.38 -24.79 -15.25
CA ASN A 12 -1.70 -24.06 -16.48
C ASN A 12 -1.06 -22.67 -16.51
N TRP A 13 -0.16 -22.45 -17.48
CA TRP A 13 0.45 -21.16 -17.76
C TRP A 13 -0.57 -20.21 -18.42
N LYS A 14 -1.10 -19.22 -17.69
CA LYS A 14 -1.98 -18.19 -18.27
C LYS A 14 -1.18 -17.27 -19.20
N ASN A 15 -1.78 -16.89 -20.33
CA ASN A 15 -1.26 -15.89 -21.28
C ASN A 15 -1.17 -14.51 -20.60
N TYR A 16 0.00 -14.16 -20.06
CA TYR A 16 0.26 -12.80 -19.60
C TYR A 16 0.79 -11.95 -20.77
N PRO A 17 0.31 -10.70 -20.97
CA PRO A 17 0.88 -9.78 -21.95
C PRO A 17 2.32 -9.44 -21.55
N LEU A 18 3.27 -9.76 -22.42
CA LEU A 18 4.72 -9.79 -22.17
C LEU A 18 5.35 -8.39 -22.15
N ASN A 19 5.03 -7.60 -21.13
CA ASN A 19 5.72 -6.34 -20.83
C ASN A 19 6.96 -6.56 -19.92
N GLY A 20 7.50 -7.79 -19.85
CA GLY A 20 8.59 -8.25 -18.97
C GLY A 20 8.27 -9.56 -18.22
N ILE A 21 9.28 -10.39 -17.93
CA ILE A 21 9.14 -11.61 -17.11
C ILE A 21 10.33 -11.69 -16.13
N ASN A 22 10.05 -12.02 -14.87
CA ASN A 22 11.08 -12.30 -13.87
C ASN A 22 11.09 -13.80 -13.50
N PHE A 23 12.18 -14.49 -13.85
CA PHE A 23 12.41 -15.90 -13.53
C PHE A 23 13.16 -16.13 -12.20
N ALA A 24 13.57 -15.06 -11.51
CA ALA A 24 14.41 -15.16 -10.33
C ALA A 24 13.73 -15.91 -9.18
N SER A 25 14.37 -16.98 -8.70
CA SER A 25 14.07 -17.60 -7.41
C SER A 25 14.82 -16.85 -6.31
N GLY A 26 14.09 -16.25 -5.37
CA GLY A 26 14.66 -15.68 -4.16
C GLY A 26 15.50 -16.73 -3.41
N GLY A 27 16.68 -16.33 -2.91
CA GLY A 27 17.63 -17.23 -2.23
C GLY A 27 18.53 -18.07 -3.14
N SER A 28 18.27 -18.17 -4.45
CA SER A 28 19.14 -18.88 -5.39
C SER A 28 20.48 -18.15 -5.59
N GLY A 29 21.53 -18.93 -5.81
CA GLY A 29 22.83 -18.46 -6.27
C GLY A 29 23.07 -18.70 -7.75
N VAL A 30 24.32 -18.50 -8.19
CA VAL A 30 24.82 -18.91 -9.51
C VAL A 30 25.22 -20.39 -9.49
N LEU A 31 25.72 -20.87 -8.35
CA LEU A 31 26.03 -22.26 -8.10
C LEU A 31 24.76 -23.02 -7.72
N LYS A 32 24.63 -24.24 -8.23
CA LYS A 32 23.48 -25.12 -7.96
C LYS A 32 23.34 -25.47 -6.48
N THR A 33 24.44 -25.47 -5.73
CA THR A 33 24.50 -25.86 -4.32
C THR A 33 24.11 -24.76 -3.34
N THR A 34 23.90 -23.53 -3.81
CA THR A 34 23.56 -22.41 -2.93
C THR A 34 22.15 -22.57 -2.37
N ASN A 35 22.03 -22.63 -1.04
CA ASN A 35 20.76 -22.60 -0.28
C ASN A 35 19.74 -23.70 -0.69
N GLN A 36 20.22 -24.88 -1.08
CA GLN A 36 19.35 -26.01 -1.47
C GLN A 36 18.39 -26.43 -0.35
N ASP A 37 18.81 -26.27 0.89
CA ASP A 37 18.04 -26.50 2.11
C ASP A 37 16.82 -25.57 2.24
N LEU A 38 16.79 -24.45 1.51
CA LEU A 38 15.68 -23.48 1.52
C LEU A 38 14.66 -23.69 0.39
N GLY A 39 14.72 -24.81 -0.33
CA GLY A 39 13.77 -25.13 -1.40
C GLY A 39 13.80 -24.16 -2.60
N VAL A 40 14.95 -23.50 -2.82
CA VAL A 40 15.13 -22.56 -3.93
C VAL A 40 15.19 -23.30 -5.27
N THR A 41 14.76 -22.64 -6.34
CA THR A 41 14.98 -23.15 -7.71
C THR A 41 16.34 -22.66 -8.22
N PRO A 42 17.34 -23.53 -8.45
CA PRO A 42 18.65 -23.13 -8.96
C PRO A 42 18.57 -22.39 -10.29
N ILE A 43 19.54 -21.50 -10.56
CA ILE A 43 19.58 -20.72 -11.81
C ILE A 43 19.62 -21.60 -13.07
N GLN A 44 20.20 -22.79 -12.97
CA GLN A 44 20.21 -23.78 -14.06
C GLN A 44 18.81 -24.31 -14.37
N ASP A 45 17.98 -24.51 -13.34
CA ASP A 45 16.61 -25.00 -13.49
C ASP A 45 15.68 -23.87 -13.97
N GLN A 46 15.93 -22.63 -13.51
CA GLN A 46 15.28 -21.42 -14.06
C GLN A 46 15.57 -21.27 -15.58
N LEU A 47 16.82 -21.50 -16.00
CA LEU A 47 17.19 -21.51 -17.42
C LEU A 47 16.45 -22.60 -18.19
N GLN A 48 16.32 -23.79 -17.60
CA GLN A 48 15.62 -24.89 -18.22
C GLN A 48 14.13 -24.59 -18.40
N GLN A 49 13.49 -23.97 -17.40
CA GLN A 49 12.11 -23.49 -17.51
C GLN A 49 11.97 -22.47 -18.66
N PHE A 50 12.89 -21.50 -18.75
CA PHE A 50 12.90 -20.54 -19.87
C PHE A 50 13.01 -21.26 -21.23
N LYS A 51 13.94 -22.21 -21.36
CA LYS A 51 14.08 -23.02 -22.59
C LYS A 51 12.81 -23.80 -22.94
N THR A 52 12.14 -24.38 -21.95
CA THR A 52 10.88 -25.10 -22.17
C THR A 52 9.80 -24.17 -22.75
N LEU A 53 9.71 -22.91 -22.30
CA LEU A 53 8.78 -21.94 -22.88
C LEU A 53 9.13 -21.58 -24.32
N VAL A 54 10.42 -21.48 -24.65
CA VAL A 54 10.87 -21.27 -26.03
C VAL A 54 10.50 -22.48 -26.90
N GLN A 55 10.72 -23.71 -26.42
CA GLN A 55 10.36 -24.94 -27.12
C GLN A 55 8.85 -25.08 -27.34
N GLN A 56 8.04 -24.65 -26.37
CA GLN A 56 6.57 -24.64 -26.46
C GLN A 56 6.02 -23.47 -27.28
N ASN A 57 6.89 -22.67 -27.92
CA ASN A 57 6.55 -21.48 -28.68
C ASN A 57 5.73 -20.44 -27.88
N LYS A 58 5.87 -20.45 -26.54
CA LYS A 58 5.28 -19.46 -25.63
C LYS A 58 6.12 -18.17 -25.60
N ILE A 59 7.41 -18.29 -25.88
CA ILE A 59 8.34 -17.18 -26.11
C ILE A 59 9.00 -17.42 -27.47
N ASN A 60 8.69 -16.60 -28.45
CA ASN A 60 9.22 -16.75 -29.80
C ASN A 60 10.57 -16.03 -29.98
N LYS A 61 11.28 -16.36 -31.07
CA LYS A 61 12.61 -15.81 -31.37
C LYS A 61 12.64 -14.28 -31.45
N LYS A 62 11.62 -13.66 -32.06
CA LYS A 62 11.53 -12.20 -32.17
C LYS A 62 11.48 -11.54 -30.78
N GLN A 63 10.68 -12.09 -29.88
CA GLN A 63 10.58 -11.62 -28.49
C GLN A 63 11.92 -11.70 -27.76
N ILE A 64 12.67 -12.80 -27.93
CA ILE A 64 14.01 -12.95 -27.34
C ILE A 64 14.97 -11.88 -27.89
N GLN A 65 14.96 -11.66 -29.20
CA GLN A 65 15.86 -10.70 -29.86
C GLN A 65 15.56 -9.25 -29.46
N GLU A 66 14.28 -8.92 -29.22
CA GLU A 66 13.84 -7.59 -28.81
C GLU A 66 13.98 -7.35 -27.29
N SER A 67 14.13 -8.41 -26.49
CA SER A 67 14.20 -8.33 -25.03
C SER A 67 15.56 -7.87 -24.50
N LEU A 68 15.53 -7.14 -23.38
CA LEU A 68 16.70 -6.87 -22.54
C LEU A 68 16.79 -7.91 -21.43
N PHE A 69 17.92 -8.61 -21.36
CA PHE A 69 18.20 -9.60 -20.33
C PHE A 69 19.07 -8.99 -19.24
N ILE A 70 18.57 -8.91 -18.02
CA ILE A 70 19.27 -8.32 -16.86
C ILE A 70 19.58 -9.43 -15.86
N PHE A 71 20.84 -9.55 -15.47
CA PHE A 71 21.30 -10.57 -14.52
C PHE A 71 21.96 -9.92 -13.30
N THR A 72 21.47 -10.30 -12.12
CA THR A 72 22.09 -9.99 -10.83
C THR A 72 22.00 -11.24 -9.94
N SER A 73 23.12 -11.93 -9.76
CA SER A 73 23.18 -13.15 -8.95
C SER A 73 24.61 -13.38 -8.49
N GLY A 74 24.79 -14.01 -7.32
CA GLY A 74 26.10 -14.23 -6.69
C GLY A 74 26.19 -13.83 -5.23
N SER A 75 25.30 -12.95 -4.75
CA SER A 75 25.31 -12.50 -3.35
C SER A 75 25.03 -13.64 -2.38
N ASN A 76 24.10 -14.52 -2.73
CA ASN A 76 23.77 -15.70 -1.92
C ASN A 76 24.95 -16.68 -1.89
N ASP A 77 25.60 -16.96 -3.03
CA ASP A 77 26.77 -17.85 -3.09
C ASP A 77 27.88 -17.37 -2.13
N ILE A 78 28.22 -16.09 -2.21
CA ILE A 78 29.26 -15.49 -1.38
C ILE A 78 28.85 -15.50 0.09
N PHE A 79 27.58 -15.27 0.42
CA PHE A 79 27.11 -15.34 1.80
C PHE A 79 27.13 -16.78 2.34
N THR A 80 26.61 -17.75 1.57
CA THR A 80 26.61 -19.18 1.89
C THR A 80 28.03 -19.71 2.10
N TYR A 81 29.02 -19.23 1.33
CA TYR A 81 30.43 -19.57 1.55
C TYR A 81 30.90 -19.27 2.98
N PHE A 82 30.39 -18.22 3.63
CA PHE A 82 30.78 -17.88 5.00
C PHE A 82 29.91 -18.51 6.09
N ASN A 83 28.88 -19.29 5.74
CA ASN A 83 28.01 -19.97 6.70
C ASN A 83 28.82 -20.93 7.61
N PRO A 84 28.64 -20.92 8.95
CA PRO A 84 29.46 -21.69 9.91
C PRO A 84 29.38 -23.22 9.83
N PHE A 85 28.62 -23.83 8.92
CA PHE A 85 28.58 -25.29 8.78
C PHE A 85 29.96 -25.88 8.41
N ASN A 86 30.36 -26.96 9.10
CA ASN A 86 31.63 -27.68 8.98
C ASN A 86 31.70 -28.52 7.69
N VAL A 87 31.63 -27.88 6.52
CA VAL A 87 31.88 -28.51 5.23
C VAL A 87 33.22 -28.01 4.69
N PRO A 88 34.09 -28.86 4.11
CA PRO A 88 35.29 -28.42 3.43
C PRO A 88 34.96 -27.39 2.34
N LYS A 89 35.62 -26.22 2.38
CA LYS A 89 35.40 -25.14 1.42
C LYS A 89 36.61 -24.97 0.51
N PRO A 90 36.43 -24.78 -0.81
CA PRO A 90 37.52 -24.41 -1.69
C PRO A 90 38.07 -23.03 -1.29
N THR A 91 39.25 -22.66 -1.80
CA THR A 91 39.78 -21.30 -1.54
C THR A 91 38.82 -20.23 -2.06
N PRO A 92 38.78 -19.03 -1.45
CA PRO A 92 37.90 -17.93 -1.91
C PRO A 92 38.04 -17.62 -3.41
N ASN A 93 39.26 -17.71 -3.94
CA ASN A 93 39.53 -17.48 -5.36
C ASN A 93 38.95 -18.61 -6.21
N ALA A 94 39.17 -19.88 -5.85
CA ALA A 94 38.60 -21.02 -6.57
C ALA A 94 37.06 -20.99 -6.58
N TYR A 95 36.45 -20.60 -5.46
CA TYR A 95 35.00 -20.44 -5.35
C TYR A 95 34.47 -19.35 -6.29
N VAL A 96 35.10 -18.16 -6.29
CA VAL A 96 34.73 -17.06 -7.21
C VAL A 96 34.92 -17.46 -8.67
N GLN A 97 35.97 -18.21 -9.01
CA GLN A 97 36.16 -18.72 -10.37
C GLN A 97 35.05 -19.69 -10.77
N ALA A 98 34.63 -20.60 -9.88
CA ALA A 98 33.50 -21.49 -10.14
C ALA A 98 32.20 -20.69 -10.41
N MET A 99 31.93 -19.64 -9.63
CA MET A 99 30.79 -18.75 -9.86
C MET A 99 30.87 -18.06 -11.24
N LEU A 100 32.05 -17.55 -11.62
CA LEU A 100 32.25 -16.88 -12.92
C LEU A 100 32.08 -17.84 -14.09
N THR A 101 32.60 -19.07 -13.98
CA THR A 101 32.40 -20.12 -14.99
C THR A 101 30.92 -20.41 -15.19
N GLN A 102 30.16 -20.56 -14.09
CA GLN A 102 28.73 -20.85 -14.21
C GLN A 102 27.93 -19.66 -14.76
N MET A 103 28.25 -18.43 -14.36
CA MET A 103 27.62 -17.24 -14.96
C MET A 103 27.94 -17.15 -16.46
N THR A 104 29.19 -17.42 -16.85
CA THR A 104 29.61 -17.45 -18.26
C THR A 104 28.81 -18.48 -19.05
N ASN A 105 28.67 -19.71 -18.54
CA ASN A 105 27.90 -20.77 -19.16
C ASN A 105 26.41 -20.44 -19.27
N PHE A 106 25.85 -19.75 -18.27
CA PHE A 106 24.46 -19.32 -18.28
C PHE A 106 24.23 -18.26 -19.38
N VAL A 107 25.06 -17.23 -19.43
CA VAL A 107 24.96 -16.16 -20.44
C VAL A 107 25.15 -16.72 -21.84
N ASP A 108 26.13 -17.62 -22.04
CA ASP A 108 26.37 -18.30 -23.31
C ASP A 108 25.12 -19.02 -23.83
N GLN A 109 24.39 -19.70 -22.94
CA GLN A 109 23.16 -20.40 -23.30
C GLN A 109 22.03 -19.43 -23.66
N ILE A 110 21.92 -18.30 -22.97
CA ILE A 110 20.94 -17.26 -23.30
C ILE A 110 21.25 -16.62 -24.67
N CYS A 111 22.52 -16.31 -24.95
CA CYS A 111 22.95 -15.82 -26.26
C CYS A 111 22.63 -16.81 -27.38
N LYS A 112 22.87 -18.11 -27.16
CA LYS A 112 22.53 -19.18 -28.11
C LYS A 112 21.03 -19.28 -28.42
N LEU A 113 20.17 -18.84 -27.51
CA LEU A 113 18.72 -18.75 -27.73
C LEU A 113 18.30 -17.51 -28.53
N GLY A 114 19.22 -16.60 -28.84
CA GLY A 114 18.99 -15.40 -29.65
C GLY A 114 18.96 -14.10 -28.86
N ALA A 115 19.41 -14.09 -27.61
CA ALA A 115 19.50 -12.84 -26.84
C ALA A 115 20.64 -11.96 -27.35
N HIS A 116 20.33 -10.69 -27.63
CA HIS A 116 21.30 -9.72 -28.14
C HIS A 116 21.52 -8.52 -27.21
N ARG A 117 20.68 -8.29 -26.20
CA ARG A 117 20.81 -7.15 -25.27
C ARG A 117 20.96 -7.67 -23.85
N ILE A 118 22.16 -7.55 -23.29
CA ILE A 118 22.53 -8.19 -22.01
C ILE A 118 23.06 -7.14 -21.04
N ALA A 119 22.57 -7.16 -19.81
CA ALA A 119 23.08 -6.36 -18.71
C ALA A 119 23.54 -7.28 -17.58
N LEU A 120 24.83 -7.22 -17.23
CA LEU A 120 25.37 -7.88 -16.04
C LEU A 120 25.53 -6.83 -14.94
N ILE A 121 24.79 -7.00 -13.86
CA ILE A 121 24.77 -6.06 -12.73
C ILE A 121 25.69 -6.60 -11.63
N SER A 122 26.64 -5.78 -11.21
CA SER A 122 27.61 -6.16 -10.18
C SER A 122 26.95 -6.29 -8.81
N LEU A 123 27.58 -7.05 -7.93
CA LEU A 123 27.10 -7.23 -6.57
C LEU A 123 27.42 -5.98 -5.74
N GLY A 124 26.48 -5.59 -4.88
CA GLY A 124 26.71 -4.62 -3.81
C GLY A 124 27.69 -5.17 -2.75
N PRO A 125 28.08 -4.37 -1.75
CA PRO A 125 28.99 -4.79 -0.70
C PRO A 125 28.32 -5.78 0.27
N VAL A 126 28.27 -7.06 -0.11
CA VAL A 126 27.60 -8.14 0.64
C VAL A 126 28.11 -8.24 2.08
N GLY A 127 29.39 -7.97 2.32
CA GLY A 127 29.95 -7.94 3.68
C GLY A 127 29.36 -6.85 4.58
N CYS A 128 28.57 -5.94 4.04
CA CYS A 128 27.89 -4.87 4.75
C CYS A 128 26.39 -5.11 4.94
N ILE A 129 25.86 -6.26 4.52
CA ILE A 129 24.44 -6.55 4.75
C ILE A 129 24.17 -6.86 6.22
N PRO A 130 22.95 -6.65 6.73
CA PRO A 130 22.63 -6.88 8.14
C PRO A 130 22.77 -8.35 8.57
N ALA A 131 22.49 -9.30 7.67
CA ALA A 131 22.64 -10.75 7.91
C ALA A 131 24.09 -11.16 8.28
N ARG A 132 25.09 -10.29 8.10
CA ARG A 132 26.47 -10.52 8.57
C ARG A 132 26.55 -10.75 10.09
N ALA A 133 25.57 -10.28 10.88
CA ALA A 133 25.49 -10.56 12.32
C ALA A 133 25.44 -12.06 12.65
N LEU A 134 25.02 -12.90 11.70
CA LEU A 134 25.02 -14.37 11.86
C LEU A 134 26.43 -14.98 11.80
N LEU A 135 27.46 -14.21 11.42
CA LEU A 135 28.82 -14.69 11.28
C LEU A 135 29.60 -14.51 12.58
N PRO A 136 30.21 -15.56 13.15
CA PRO A 136 30.91 -15.51 14.45
C PRO A 136 32.06 -14.49 14.55
N SER A 137 32.59 -14.01 13.41
CA SER A 137 33.75 -13.11 13.33
C SER A 137 33.42 -11.72 12.78
N ALA A 138 32.13 -11.39 12.60
CA ALA A 138 31.70 -10.07 12.14
C ALA A 138 31.46 -9.14 13.32
N THR A 139 31.97 -7.91 13.25
CA THR A 139 31.63 -6.85 14.20
C THR A 139 30.40 -6.10 13.69
N ILE A 140 29.55 -5.66 14.63
CA ILE A 140 28.27 -4.97 14.33
C ILE A 140 28.53 -3.70 13.50
N ASP A 141 29.55 -2.93 13.85
CA ASP A 141 29.80 -1.59 13.28
C ASP A 141 30.64 -1.59 11.99
N LYS A 142 31.17 -2.73 11.56
CA LYS A 142 32.05 -2.79 10.37
C LYS A 142 31.59 -3.84 9.38
N CYS A 143 31.83 -3.55 8.09
CA CYS A 143 31.62 -4.55 7.05
C CYS A 143 32.64 -5.67 7.15
N TYR A 144 32.21 -6.88 6.82
CA TYR A 144 33.08 -8.03 6.74
C TYR A 144 33.98 -8.00 5.50
N GLY A 145 35.23 -7.57 5.70
CA GLY A 145 36.19 -7.29 4.63
C GLY A 145 36.52 -8.49 3.74
N LYS A 146 36.64 -9.70 4.31
CA LYS A 146 36.94 -10.93 3.55
C LYS A 146 35.85 -11.23 2.52
N MET A 147 34.59 -11.09 2.90
CA MET A 147 33.46 -11.26 1.99
C MET A 147 33.43 -10.19 0.90
N ASN A 148 33.65 -8.92 1.28
CA ASN A 148 33.74 -7.83 0.30
C ASN A 148 34.92 -7.98 -0.67
N LYS A 149 36.01 -8.66 -0.29
CA LYS A 149 37.11 -9.01 -1.20
C LYS A 149 36.65 -10.01 -2.26
N MET A 150 35.92 -11.06 -1.88
CA MET A 150 35.33 -12.00 -2.85
C MET A 150 34.35 -11.31 -3.81
N VAL A 151 33.50 -10.42 -3.29
CA VAL A 151 32.58 -9.61 -4.09
C VAL A 151 33.34 -8.81 -5.15
N LYS A 152 34.40 -8.09 -4.75
CA LYS A 152 35.20 -7.29 -5.69
C LYS A 152 35.84 -8.16 -6.77
N ASN A 153 36.38 -9.32 -6.41
CA ASN A 153 36.97 -10.26 -7.37
C ASN A 153 35.93 -10.78 -8.37
N TYR A 154 34.73 -11.13 -7.89
CA TYR A 154 33.63 -11.56 -8.75
C TYR A 154 33.18 -10.44 -9.70
N ASN A 155 33.03 -9.22 -9.19
CA ASN A 155 32.64 -8.04 -9.97
C ASN A 155 33.65 -7.72 -11.10
N VAL A 156 34.96 -7.85 -10.85
CA VAL A 156 35.99 -7.71 -11.90
C VAL A 156 35.83 -8.79 -12.96
N GLY A 157 35.53 -10.03 -12.56
CA GLY A 157 35.25 -11.12 -13.49
C GLY A 157 34.01 -10.86 -14.35
N LEU A 158 32.93 -10.32 -13.77
CA LEU A 158 31.73 -9.93 -14.50
C LEU A 158 32.01 -8.83 -15.53
N GLU A 159 32.78 -7.81 -15.15
CA GLU A 159 33.17 -6.74 -16.08
C GLU A 159 33.97 -7.30 -17.27
N ASN A 160 34.88 -8.23 -17.02
CA ASN A 160 35.61 -8.93 -18.07
C ASN A 160 34.71 -9.79 -18.95
N LEU A 161 33.70 -10.45 -18.37
CA LEU A 161 32.71 -11.22 -19.13
C LEU A 161 31.90 -10.31 -20.06
N VAL A 162 31.45 -9.14 -19.60
CA VAL A 162 30.76 -8.15 -20.43
C VAL A 162 31.56 -7.80 -21.69
N LYS A 163 32.88 -7.61 -21.56
CA LYS A 163 33.77 -7.31 -22.69
C LYS A 163 33.90 -8.49 -23.68
N ARG A 164 33.78 -9.73 -23.20
CA ARG A 164 33.90 -10.95 -24.03
C ARG A 164 32.63 -11.32 -24.79
N ILE A 165 31.45 -10.90 -24.31
CA ILE A 165 30.17 -11.27 -24.91
C ILE A 165 30.08 -10.79 -26.38
N PRO A 166 30.33 -9.51 -26.72
CA PRO A 166 30.28 -9.04 -28.11
C PRO A 166 31.37 -9.65 -29.00
N ILE A 167 32.52 -10.03 -28.44
CA ILE A 167 33.59 -10.71 -29.19
C ILE A 167 33.12 -12.11 -29.63
N LYS A 168 32.44 -12.84 -28.74
CA LYS A 168 31.92 -14.18 -29.02
C LYS A 168 30.63 -14.15 -29.84
N TYR A 169 29.80 -13.12 -29.65
CA TYR A 169 28.52 -12.92 -30.31
C TYR A 169 28.46 -11.51 -30.91
N PRO A 170 28.94 -11.30 -32.16
CA PRO A 170 29.11 -9.97 -32.75
C PRO A 170 27.83 -9.13 -32.86
N SER A 171 26.65 -9.77 -32.91
CA SER A 171 25.35 -9.09 -32.95
C SER A 171 24.81 -8.70 -31.56
N SER A 172 25.56 -8.96 -30.49
CA SER A 172 25.15 -8.67 -29.11
C SER A 172 25.76 -7.39 -28.55
N PHE A 173 24.99 -6.73 -27.69
CA PHE A 173 25.39 -5.61 -26.86
C PHE A 173 25.34 -6.05 -25.40
N ALA A 174 26.46 -5.87 -24.69
CA ALA A 174 26.57 -6.18 -23.28
C ALA A 174 26.96 -4.94 -22.48
N VAL A 175 26.26 -4.68 -21.38
CA VAL A 175 26.55 -3.56 -20.47
C VAL A 175 26.82 -4.05 -19.06
N TYR A 176 27.69 -3.32 -18.35
CA TYR A 176 28.05 -3.58 -16.97
C TYR A 176 27.41 -2.56 -16.04
N GLY A 177 26.58 -3.01 -15.09
CA GLY A 177 25.97 -2.16 -14.07
C GLY A 177 26.81 -2.12 -12.81
N ALA A 178 27.46 -0.99 -12.50
CA ALA A 178 28.32 -0.85 -11.34
C ALA A 178 27.52 -0.45 -10.07
N VAL A 179 27.09 -1.42 -9.26
CA VAL A 179 26.29 -1.18 -8.05
C VAL A 179 27.17 -1.02 -6.79
N TYR A 180 28.32 -1.68 -6.73
CA TYR A 180 29.17 -1.69 -5.52
C TYR A 180 29.50 -0.29 -4.99
N LYS A 181 30.04 0.59 -5.85
CA LYS A 181 30.41 1.97 -5.48
C LYS A 181 29.18 2.81 -5.15
N THR A 182 28.09 2.63 -5.89
CA THR A 182 26.82 3.32 -5.67
C THR A 182 26.27 3.03 -4.27
N VAL A 183 26.23 1.75 -3.88
CA VAL A 183 25.80 1.37 -2.53
C VAL A 183 26.78 1.86 -1.47
N GLN A 184 28.09 1.84 -1.73
CA GLN A 184 29.05 2.46 -0.79
C GLN A 184 28.80 3.97 -0.62
N ASN A 185 28.45 4.68 -1.68
CA ASN A 185 28.12 6.10 -1.63
C ASN A 185 26.85 6.35 -0.82
N PHE A 186 25.81 5.52 -1.01
CA PHE A 186 24.60 5.57 -0.18
C PHE A 186 24.92 5.39 1.30
N ARG A 187 25.83 4.47 1.63
CA ARG A 187 26.22 4.21 3.02
C ARG A 187 27.12 5.29 3.60
N ALA A 188 27.95 5.95 2.78
CA ALA A 188 28.81 7.05 3.21
C ALA A 188 28.04 8.36 3.38
N ASN A 189 27.00 8.57 2.56
CA ASN A 189 26.20 9.80 2.52
C ASN A 189 24.70 9.53 2.73
N PRO A 190 24.30 8.83 3.81
CA PRO A 190 22.93 8.34 3.98
C PRO A 190 21.89 9.46 3.95
N LYS A 191 22.15 10.56 4.66
CA LYS A 191 21.25 11.73 4.72
C LYS A 191 21.02 12.40 3.37
N HIS A 192 22.04 12.45 2.51
CA HIS A 192 21.93 13.06 1.18
C HIS A 192 20.94 12.30 0.29
N TYR A 193 20.88 10.98 0.45
CA TYR A 193 19.99 10.10 -0.31
C TYR A 193 18.70 9.75 0.46
N GLY A 194 18.42 10.41 1.58
CA GLY A 194 17.21 10.20 2.38
C GLY A 194 17.21 8.93 3.23
N PHE A 195 18.35 8.25 3.43
CA PHE A 195 18.42 7.10 4.33
C PHE A 195 18.60 7.55 5.78
N SER A 196 17.74 7.04 6.68
CA SER A 196 17.87 7.19 8.14
C SER A 196 18.78 6.14 8.76
N ASP A 197 18.81 4.93 8.18
CA ASP A 197 19.65 3.80 8.59
C ASP A 197 20.17 3.06 7.34
N VAL A 198 21.45 2.69 7.35
CA VAL A 198 22.14 1.99 6.26
C VAL A 198 22.94 0.77 6.74
N THR A 199 22.66 0.34 7.97
CA THR A 199 23.40 -0.69 8.70
C THR A 199 22.48 -1.81 9.16
N ASN A 200 21.29 -1.48 9.65
CA ASN A 200 20.31 -2.45 10.16
C ASN A 200 19.35 -2.92 9.07
N ALA A 201 18.88 -4.16 9.20
CA ALA A 201 17.82 -4.69 8.35
C ALA A 201 16.47 -4.16 8.79
N CYS A 202 15.54 -4.29 7.85
CA CYS A 202 14.22 -3.77 8.03
C CYS A 202 13.37 -4.53 9.04
N CYS A 203 13.55 -5.84 9.13
CA CYS A 203 12.67 -6.74 9.84
C CYS A 203 13.47 -7.96 10.28
N GLY A 204 13.28 -8.35 11.54
CA GLY A 204 13.97 -9.48 12.17
C GLY A 204 14.38 -9.14 13.60
N ASP A 205 14.45 -10.15 14.46
CA ASP A 205 14.96 -9.98 15.83
C ASP A 205 16.50 -10.00 15.87
N GLY A 206 17.08 -9.31 16.86
CA GLY A 206 18.53 -9.24 17.10
C GLY A 206 19.18 -7.92 16.68
N THR A 207 20.47 -7.76 17.01
CA THR A 207 21.21 -6.48 16.99
C THR A 207 21.38 -5.82 15.63
N LEU A 208 21.10 -6.51 14.51
CA LEU A 208 21.05 -5.93 13.16
C LEU A 208 19.77 -6.29 12.40
N GLY A 209 18.79 -6.95 13.05
CA GLY A 209 17.50 -7.31 12.44
C GLY A 209 17.56 -8.20 11.19
N GLY A 210 18.63 -8.97 10.96
CA GLY A 210 18.79 -9.78 9.73
C GLY A 210 18.82 -11.30 9.96
N ALA A 211 18.52 -11.76 11.18
CA ALA A 211 18.73 -13.14 11.60
C ALA A 211 17.54 -14.08 11.38
N LEU A 212 16.32 -13.54 11.24
CA LEU A 212 15.08 -14.30 11.13
C LEU A 212 14.22 -13.81 9.96
N GLN A 213 13.42 -14.72 9.40
CA GLN A 213 12.46 -14.41 8.34
C GLN A 213 11.55 -13.26 8.78
N CYS A 214 11.56 -12.18 8.01
CA CYS A 214 10.48 -11.21 8.00
C CYS A 214 9.19 -11.97 7.67
N GLY A 215 8.31 -12.16 8.66
CA GLY A 215 7.04 -12.85 8.47
C GLY A 215 6.80 -14.11 9.29
N LYS A 216 7.66 -14.50 10.25
CA LYS A 216 7.32 -15.63 11.15
C LYS A 216 6.38 -15.31 12.33
N GLU A 217 5.95 -14.06 12.47
CA GLU A 217 4.67 -13.71 13.10
C GLU A 217 4.04 -12.54 12.31
N GLY A 218 2.84 -12.72 11.77
CA GLY A 218 1.96 -11.61 11.37
C GLY A 218 2.28 -10.78 10.11
N PHE A 219 3.39 -10.99 9.39
CA PHE A 219 3.71 -10.20 8.19
C PHE A 219 3.83 -11.06 6.93
N SER A 220 2.68 -11.43 6.36
CA SER A 220 2.53 -12.21 5.12
C SER A 220 2.81 -11.41 3.84
N ASP A 221 3.69 -10.41 3.86
CA ASP A 221 3.91 -9.57 2.69
C ASP A 221 5.38 -9.15 2.55
N VAL A 222 6.12 -9.97 1.80
CA VAL A 222 7.53 -9.75 1.49
C VAL A 222 7.73 -8.52 0.59
N THR A 223 6.64 -7.91 0.08
CA THR A 223 6.70 -6.60 -0.58
C THR A 223 6.58 -5.38 0.35
N ASN A 224 6.36 -5.60 1.66
CA ASN A 224 6.07 -4.55 2.64
C ASN A 224 6.98 -4.56 3.89
N ALA A 225 8.19 -5.11 3.77
CA ALA A 225 9.19 -5.09 4.84
C ALA A 225 9.97 -3.75 4.90
N CYS A 226 9.76 -2.93 5.94
CA CYS A 226 10.66 -1.83 6.33
C CYS A 226 10.76 -1.73 7.86
N CYS A 227 11.95 -1.72 8.46
CA CYS A 227 12.97 -0.71 8.70
C CYS A 227 12.64 0.24 9.85
N GLY A 228 13.04 -0.18 11.06
CA GLY A 228 13.41 0.69 12.16
C GLY A 228 12.65 0.41 13.44
N ASN A 229 13.39 0.09 14.51
CA ASN A 229 12.91 0.22 15.87
C ASN A 229 13.36 1.60 16.39
N GLY A 230 12.41 2.48 16.73
CA GLY A 230 12.60 3.54 17.72
C GLY A 230 13.29 4.86 17.32
N THR A 231 12.54 5.94 17.59
CA THR A 231 12.96 7.13 18.38
C THR A 231 13.57 8.39 17.77
N LEU A 232 13.88 8.55 16.48
CA LEU A 232 14.28 9.88 15.99
C LEU A 232 13.64 10.26 14.65
N GLY A 233 12.96 11.42 14.67
CA GLY A 233 12.17 11.97 13.58
C GLY A 233 12.91 12.08 12.25
N GLY A 234 12.26 11.58 11.21
CA GLY A 234 12.69 11.70 9.82
C GLY A 234 11.69 10.99 8.92
N ALA A 235 10.84 11.77 8.27
CA ALA A 235 9.77 11.31 7.41
C ALA A 235 10.29 10.59 6.15
N LEU A 236 10.32 9.25 6.19
CA LEU A 236 10.15 8.35 5.04
C LEU A 236 9.35 7.15 5.54
N GLN A 237 8.02 7.31 5.50
CA GLN A 237 7.04 6.32 5.95
C GLN A 237 7.07 5.09 5.05
N CYS A 238 7.68 4.01 5.51
CA CYS A 238 7.42 2.70 4.94
C CYS A 238 6.22 2.02 5.62
N GLY A 239 5.44 1.30 4.80
CA GLY A 239 4.44 0.33 5.26
C GLY A 239 3.18 0.94 5.85
N LYS A 240 2.30 1.48 5.00
CA LYS A 240 0.92 1.74 5.44
C LYS A 240 0.27 0.40 5.77
N LYS A 241 0.06 0.08 7.05
CA LYS A 241 -0.61 -1.18 7.47
C LYS A 241 -2.09 -1.19 7.09
N ALA A 242 -2.68 -0.01 6.87
CA ALA A 242 -4.03 0.16 6.34
C ALA A 242 -3.99 0.24 4.80
N GLN A 243 -3.93 -0.92 4.13
CA GLN A 243 -3.98 -1.06 2.67
C GLN A 243 -5.17 -1.92 2.20
N ALA A 244 -5.65 -1.64 0.98
CA ALA A 244 -6.72 -2.36 0.27
C ALA A 244 -6.45 -2.41 -1.25
N ASP A 245 -5.19 -2.32 -1.65
CA ASP A 245 -4.69 -2.40 -3.03
C ASP A 245 -4.31 -3.85 -3.43
N PHE A 246 -4.91 -4.82 -2.76
CA PHE A 246 -4.77 -6.25 -3.01
C PHE A 246 -6.14 -6.96 -3.06
N PRO A 247 -6.25 -8.14 -3.69
CA PRO A 247 -7.52 -8.88 -3.73
C PRO A 247 -8.01 -9.28 -2.34
N PRO A 248 -9.33 -9.35 -2.09
CA PRO A 248 -10.43 -9.25 -3.08
C PRO A 248 -11.09 -7.85 -3.16
N TYR A 249 -10.45 -6.80 -2.64
CA TYR A 249 -11.00 -5.44 -2.74
C TYR A 249 -11.21 -5.02 -4.21
N GLY A 250 -12.29 -4.27 -4.47
CA GLY A 250 -12.67 -3.86 -5.82
C GLY A 250 -13.28 -4.95 -6.72
N SER A 251 -13.49 -6.17 -6.23
CA SER A 251 -13.97 -7.33 -7.00
C SER A 251 -15.28 -7.15 -7.76
N ASN A 252 -16.24 -6.38 -7.22
CA ASN A 252 -17.60 -6.26 -7.75
C ASN A 252 -17.73 -5.26 -8.91
N PHE A 253 -17.07 -4.10 -8.83
CA PHE A 253 -17.16 -3.05 -9.86
C PHE A 253 -15.88 -2.85 -10.67
N PHE A 254 -14.73 -2.79 -10.00
CA PHE A 254 -13.47 -2.53 -10.68
C PHE A 254 -12.88 -3.81 -11.27
N HIS A 255 -13.20 -4.96 -10.69
CA HIS A 255 -12.62 -6.27 -11.00
C HIS A 255 -11.09 -6.32 -10.82
N HIS A 256 -10.54 -5.35 -10.10
CA HIS A 256 -9.16 -5.29 -9.64
C HIS A 256 -9.08 -4.42 -8.37
N PRO A 257 -8.05 -4.62 -7.52
CA PRO A 257 -7.85 -3.78 -6.35
C PRO A 257 -7.50 -2.33 -6.73
N THR A 258 -8.09 -1.38 -6.02
CA THR A 258 -7.88 0.06 -6.26
C THR A 258 -7.48 0.84 -5.00
N GLY A 259 -7.29 0.17 -3.86
CA GLY A 259 -7.07 0.82 -2.57
C GLY A 259 -8.37 1.25 -1.84
N ARG A 260 -9.54 1.02 -2.44
CA ARG A 260 -10.85 1.26 -1.80
C ARG A 260 -11.19 0.10 -0.87
N PHE A 261 -11.44 0.40 0.40
CA PHE A 261 -11.85 -0.57 1.43
C PHE A 261 -13.31 -0.99 1.25
N THR A 262 -13.59 -1.67 0.15
CA THR A 262 -14.89 -2.28 -0.17
C THR A 262 -14.73 -3.19 -1.40
N ASN A 263 -15.78 -3.93 -1.78
CA ASN A 263 -15.81 -4.69 -3.02
C ASN A 263 -15.98 -3.83 -4.28
N GLY A 264 -16.18 -2.51 -4.18
CA GLY A 264 -16.33 -1.65 -5.36
C GLY A 264 -16.25 -0.15 -5.06
N ARG A 265 -17.29 0.59 -5.42
CA ARG A 265 -17.35 2.06 -5.29
C ARG A 265 -17.71 2.52 -3.88
N THR A 266 -17.16 3.67 -3.50
CA THR A 266 -17.46 4.39 -2.25
C THR A 266 -18.52 5.49 -2.47
N VAL A 267 -18.94 6.19 -1.41
CA VAL A 267 -19.87 7.33 -1.52
C VAL A 267 -19.36 8.42 -2.46
N ALA A 268 -18.07 8.78 -2.37
CA ALA A 268 -17.47 9.78 -3.24
C ALA A 268 -17.49 9.36 -4.72
N ASP A 269 -17.28 8.07 -4.99
CA ASP A 269 -17.31 7.52 -6.35
C ASP A 269 -18.74 7.60 -6.94
N PHE A 270 -19.76 7.20 -6.17
CA PHE A 270 -21.16 7.29 -6.62
C PHE A 270 -21.60 8.73 -6.82
N ILE A 271 -21.22 9.66 -5.94
CA ILE A 271 -21.54 11.08 -6.12
C ILE A 271 -20.87 11.63 -7.39
N SER A 272 -19.61 11.26 -7.67
CA SER A 272 -18.93 11.62 -8.92
C SER A 272 -19.74 11.17 -10.15
N GLN A 273 -20.26 9.94 -10.11
CA GLN A 273 -21.14 9.41 -11.16
C GLN A 273 -22.46 10.16 -11.28
N PHE A 274 -23.09 10.54 -10.16
CA PHE A 274 -24.34 11.31 -10.19
C PHE A 274 -24.18 12.73 -10.74
N ILE A 275 -23.00 13.34 -10.55
CA ILE A 275 -22.64 14.63 -11.13
C ILE A 275 -22.25 14.49 -12.61
N GLY A 276 -21.84 13.30 -13.06
CA GLY A 276 -21.42 13.03 -14.44
C GLY A 276 -19.94 13.30 -14.69
N ILE A 277 -19.08 13.19 -13.67
CA ILE A 277 -17.63 13.34 -13.78
C ILE A 277 -16.90 12.01 -13.60
N PRO A 278 -15.66 11.85 -14.14
CA PRO A 278 -14.85 10.67 -13.86
C PRO A 278 -14.57 10.52 -12.36
N LEU A 279 -14.28 9.29 -11.92
CA LEU A 279 -13.92 9.03 -10.53
C LEU A 279 -12.68 9.84 -10.12
N GLN A 280 -12.72 10.39 -8.91
CA GLN A 280 -11.64 11.20 -8.38
C GLN A 280 -10.39 10.35 -8.11
N ARG A 281 -9.22 10.91 -8.42
CA ARG A 281 -7.94 10.26 -8.11
C ARG A 281 -7.46 10.61 -6.70
N PRO A 282 -6.78 9.67 -6.01
CA PRO A 282 -6.05 9.99 -4.80
C PRO A 282 -4.98 11.07 -5.06
N PHE A 283 -4.84 12.02 -4.14
CA PHE A 283 -3.85 13.10 -4.23
C PHE A 283 -2.43 12.57 -4.46
N LEU A 284 -2.01 11.59 -3.65
CA LEU A 284 -0.65 11.04 -3.71
C LEU A 284 -0.37 10.33 -5.04
N GLU A 285 -1.37 9.66 -5.61
CA GLU A 285 -1.26 9.04 -6.94
C GLU A 285 -1.07 10.12 -8.02
N ALA A 286 -1.90 11.17 -8.01
CA ALA A 286 -1.78 12.29 -8.93
C ALA A 286 -0.42 13.01 -8.80
N GLN A 287 0.06 13.22 -7.56
CA GLN A 287 1.37 13.82 -7.31
C GLN A 287 2.53 12.96 -7.85
N LEU A 288 2.46 11.63 -7.70
CA LEU A 288 3.47 10.73 -8.26
C LEU A 288 3.47 10.76 -9.80
N GLU A 289 2.29 10.78 -10.42
CA GLU A 289 2.15 10.90 -11.88
C GLU A 289 2.73 12.22 -12.41
N LEU A 290 2.65 13.31 -11.64
CA LEU A 290 3.28 14.59 -11.99
C LEU A 290 4.81 14.52 -11.88
N VAL A 291 5.31 14.01 -10.76
CA VAL A 291 6.76 13.94 -10.49
C VAL A 291 7.48 13.04 -11.51
N ASN A 292 6.84 11.96 -11.94
CA ASN A 292 7.41 11.04 -12.93
C ASN A 292 7.15 11.47 -14.40
N GLY A 293 6.43 12.57 -14.62
CA GLY A 293 6.13 13.12 -15.94
C GLY A 293 5.05 12.38 -16.75
N SER A 294 4.39 11.36 -16.18
CA SER A 294 3.27 10.67 -16.84
C SER A 294 2.00 11.53 -16.92
N ARG A 295 1.93 12.59 -16.10
CA ARG A 295 0.88 13.61 -16.12
C ARG A 295 1.53 15.00 -16.06
N LYS A 296 0.89 15.98 -16.70
CA LYS A 296 1.34 17.39 -16.71
C LYS A 296 0.66 18.26 -15.65
N GLU A 297 -0.59 17.97 -15.34
CA GLU A 297 -1.43 18.78 -14.45
C GLU A 297 -2.32 17.90 -13.57
N TYR A 298 -2.66 18.40 -12.38
CA TYR A 298 -3.61 17.74 -11.50
C TYR A 298 -5.00 17.54 -12.17
N PRO A 299 -5.75 16.48 -11.80
CA PRO A 299 -7.06 16.22 -12.39
C PRO A 299 -8.06 17.37 -12.16
N SER A 300 -8.69 17.85 -13.23
CA SER A 300 -9.68 18.94 -13.17
C SER A 300 -11.05 18.49 -12.65
N ASN A 301 -11.32 17.18 -12.58
CA ASN A 301 -12.55 16.59 -12.06
C ASN A 301 -12.52 16.38 -10.52
N GLY A 302 -11.53 16.92 -9.82
CA GLY A 302 -11.41 16.84 -8.37
C GLY A 302 -10.38 15.80 -7.90
N ILE A 303 -10.01 15.92 -6.62
CA ILE A 303 -8.94 15.15 -5.98
C ILE A 303 -9.46 14.60 -4.65
N ASN A 304 -9.14 13.34 -4.37
CA ASN A 304 -9.44 12.69 -3.11
C ASN A 304 -8.20 12.70 -2.19
N PHE A 305 -8.29 13.40 -1.06
CA PHE A 305 -7.21 13.48 -0.07
C PHE A 305 -7.32 12.43 1.04
N ALA A 306 -8.41 11.67 1.09
CA ALA A 306 -8.70 10.76 2.18
C ALA A 306 -7.62 9.66 2.29
N SER A 307 -7.22 9.38 3.53
CA SER A 307 -6.36 8.24 3.88
C SER A 307 -7.10 7.29 4.81
N ALA A 308 -7.18 6.03 4.43
CA ALA A 308 -7.72 4.99 5.32
C ALA A 308 -6.93 4.93 6.64
N GLY A 309 -7.63 4.55 7.71
CA GLY A 309 -7.11 4.51 9.08
C GLY A 309 -6.92 5.87 9.74
N SER A 310 -6.91 6.98 9.00
CA SER A 310 -6.73 8.33 9.58
C SER A 310 -7.93 8.75 10.43
N GLY A 311 -7.63 9.49 11.50
CA GLY A 311 -8.63 10.17 12.32
C GLY A 311 -8.55 11.68 12.22
N VAL A 312 -9.44 12.34 12.97
CA VAL A 312 -9.40 13.81 13.14
C VAL A 312 -8.34 14.24 14.14
N LEU A 313 -8.01 13.39 15.10
CA LEU A 313 -6.89 13.58 16.03
C LEU A 313 -5.58 13.13 15.36
N PRO A 314 -4.47 13.85 15.57
CA PRO A 314 -3.22 13.61 14.86
C PRO A 314 -2.55 12.28 15.22
N THR A 315 -2.84 11.74 16.41
CA THR A 315 -2.25 10.49 16.92
C THR A 315 -3.01 9.24 16.47
N THR A 316 -4.21 9.38 15.90
CA THR A 316 -5.06 8.25 15.54
C THR A 316 -4.38 7.37 14.49
N ASN A 317 -4.07 6.14 14.88
CA ASN A 317 -3.44 5.10 14.04
C ASN A 317 -2.13 5.55 13.36
N GLN A 318 -1.37 6.44 13.99
CA GLN A 318 -0.12 6.96 13.46
C GLN A 318 0.91 5.84 13.19
N ASP A 319 0.88 4.79 14.02
CA ASP A 319 1.69 3.58 13.92
C ASP A 319 1.36 2.72 12.68
N LEU A 320 0.21 2.95 12.04
CA LEU A 320 -0.19 2.27 10.80
C LEU A 320 0.30 3.01 9.54
N GLY A 321 1.10 4.07 9.67
CA GLY A 321 1.62 4.85 8.54
C GLY A 321 0.53 5.65 7.79
N VAL A 322 -0.59 5.95 8.46
CA VAL A 322 -1.68 6.74 7.87
C VAL A 322 -1.20 8.16 7.53
N THR A 323 -1.90 8.83 6.62
CA THR A 323 -1.73 10.27 6.42
C THR A 323 -2.79 10.98 7.29
N PRO A 324 -2.44 11.56 8.46
CA PRO A 324 -3.40 12.25 9.31
C PRO A 324 -4.10 13.40 8.58
N ILE A 325 -5.30 13.75 9.02
CA ILE A 325 -6.11 14.75 8.32
C ILE A 325 -5.41 16.10 8.23
N GLN A 326 -4.56 16.44 9.20
CA GLN A 326 -3.74 17.66 9.19
C GLN A 326 -2.84 17.71 7.94
N TYR A 327 -2.25 16.59 7.54
CA TYR A 327 -1.48 16.50 6.30
C TYR A 327 -2.37 16.47 5.05
N GLN A 328 -3.55 15.85 5.09
CA GLN A 328 -4.51 15.90 3.97
C GLN A 328 -4.93 17.35 3.66
N ILE A 329 -5.12 18.16 4.69
CA ILE A 329 -5.40 19.60 4.57
C ILE A 329 -4.18 20.34 4.02
N GLN A 330 -2.99 19.99 4.49
CA GLN A 330 -1.75 20.57 3.99
C GLN A 330 -1.55 20.27 2.49
N GLN A 331 -1.88 19.05 2.04
CA GLN A 331 -1.87 18.69 0.63
C GLN A 331 -2.81 19.59 -0.19
N PHE A 332 -4.04 19.81 0.29
CA PHE A 332 -4.96 20.76 -0.34
C PHE A 332 -4.39 22.18 -0.36
N LYS A 333 -3.86 22.68 0.76
CA LYS A 333 -3.21 24.00 0.83
C LYS A 333 -2.06 24.15 -0.15
N THR A 334 -1.23 23.12 -0.31
CA THR A 334 -0.12 23.11 -1.25
C THR A 334 -0.61 23.32 -2.67
N LEU A 335 -1.73 22.69 -3.07
CA LEU A 335 -2.32 22.93 -4.40
C LEU A 335 -2.73 24.40 -4.60
N VAL A 336 -3.30 25.03 -3.56
CA VAL A 336 -3.68 26.44 -3.61
C VAL A 336 -2.44 27.33 -3.71
N GLN A 337 -1.44 27.11 -2.85
CA GLN A 337 -0.23 27.92 -2.75
C GLN A 337 0.65 27.83 -4.01
N GLN A 338 0.68 26.66 -4.65
CA GLN A 338 1.42 26.42 -5.89
C GLN A 338 0.61 26.77 -7.15
N ASN A 339 -0.56 27.40 -6.99
CA ASN A 339 -1.47 27.77 -8.08
C ASN A 339 -1.88 26.59 -8.99
N HIS A 340 -1.88 25.36 -8.47
CA HIS A 340 -2.41 24.19 -9.17
C HIS A 340 -3.94 24.18 -9.21
N ILE A 341 -4.59 24.87 -8.26
CA ILE A 341 -6.03 25.10 -8.24
C ILE A 341 -6.33 26.58 -8.00
N THR A 342 -7.23 27.13 -8.79
CA THR A 342 -7.64 28.55 -8.71
C THR A 342 -8.71 28.78 -7.65
N LYS A 343 -8.81 30.00 -7.14
CA LYS A 343 -9.90 30.41 -6.23
C LYS A 343 -11.29 30.12 -6.80
N LYS A 344 -11.48 30.32 -8.11
CA LYS A 344 -12.73 30.01 -8.82
C LYS A 344 -13.04 28.51 -8.77
N GLN A 345 -12.06 27.65 -9.05
CA GLN A 345 -12.22 26.19 -8.94
C GLN A 345 -12.56 25.77 -7.51
N ILE A 346 -11.92 26.35 -6.50
CA ILE A 346 -12.21 26.07 -5.08
C ILE A 346 -13.66 26.44 -4.75
N GLN A 347 -14.12 27.65 -5.09
CA GLN A 347 -15.51 28.07 -4.87
C GLN A 347 -16.49 27.12 -5.59
N GLN A 348 -16.17 26.77 -6.84
CA GLN A 348 -16.95 25.84 -7.65
C GLN A 348 -16.74 24.36 -7.29
N SER A 349 -15.99 23.99 -6.25
CA SER A 349 -15.87 22.60 -5.83
C SER A 349 -16.91 22.23 -4.77
N LEU A 350 -17.25 20.94 -4.70
CA LEU A 350 -17.95 20.35 -3.57
C LEU A 350 -16.91 19.75 -2.61
N PHE A 351 -16.98 20.14 -1.34
CA PHE A 351 -16.10 19.62 -0.29
C PHE A 351 -16.86 18.59 0.53
N PHE A 352 -16.37 17.35 0.54
CA PHE A 352 -16.93 16.28 1.36
C PHE A 352 -16.01 15.98 2.53
N PHE A 353 -16.59 15.86 3.71
CA PHE A 353 -15.89 15.51 4.94
C PHE A 353 -16.58 14.35 5.65
N GLU A 354 -15.82 13.27 5.87
CA GLU A 354 -16.16 12.18 6.77
C GLU A 354 -14.85 11.71 7.42
N SER A 355 -14.76 11.85 8.74
CA SER A 355 -13.63 11.39 9.55
C SER A 355 -14.04 11.42 11.03
N GLY A 356 -13.49 10.51 11.83
CA GLY A 356 -13.82 10.36 13.25
C GLY A 356 -14.10 8.91 13.68
N SER A 357 -14.47 8.03 12.73
CA SER A 357 -14.77 6.63 13.03
C SER A 357 -13.56 5.89 13.62
N ASN A 358 -12.36 6.16 13.09
CA ASN A 358 -11.11 5.59 13.60
C ASN A 358 -10.81 6.08 15.01
N ASP A 359 -10.94 7.39 15.29
CA ASP A 359 -10.68 7.96 16.63
C ASP A 359 -11.57 7.30 17.69
N ILE A 360 -12.87 7.20 17.40
CA ILE A 360 -13.84 6.58 18.32
C ILE A 360 -13.58 5.08 18.46
N PHE A 361 -13.20 4.36 17.39
CA PHE A 361 -12.88 2.94 17.52
C PHE A 361 -11.60 2.73 18.34
N SER A 362 -10.55 3.50 18.07
CA SER A 362 -9.26 3.45 18.77
C SER A 362 -9.40 3.79 20.26
N TYR A 363 -10.35 4.65 20.65
CA TYR A 363 -10.67 4.92 22.06
C TYR A 363 -11.02 3.65 22.87
N PHE A 364 -11.55 2.61 22.24
CA PHE A 364 -11.93 1.37 22.93
C PHE A 364 -10.91 0.24 22.76
N TYR A 365 -9.80 0.47 22.05
CA TYR A 365 -8.79 -0.55 21.80
C TYR A 365 -7.98 -0.84 23.07
N PRO A 366 -7.71 -2.12 23.42
CA PRO A 366 -7.09 -2.48 24.71
C PRO A 366 -5.61 -2.10 24.89
N PHE A 367 -4.93 -1.57 23.86
CA PHE A 367 -3.49 -1.35 23.91
C PHE A 367 -3.09 -0.06 24.66
N ASP A 368 -3.90 0.99 24.56
CA ASP A 368 -3.66 2.27 25.23
C ASP A 368 -4.93 2.71 25.95
N ALA A 369 -4.86 2.81 27.28
CA ALA A 369 -5.97 3.35 28.06
C ALA A 369 -6.17 4.84 27.68
N PRO A 370 -7.39 5.25 27.30
CA PRO A 370 -7.64 6.64 26.96
C PRO A 370 -7.38 7.56 28.15
N THR A 371 -6.63 8.63 27.92
CA THR A 371 -6.35 9.65 28.95
C THR A 371 -7.50 10.65 29.11
N LEU A 372 -8.40 10.75 28.13
CA LEU A 372 -9.56 11.63 28.15
C LEU A 372 -10.85 10.86 28.46
N THR A 373 -11.78 11.52 29.14
CA THR A 373 -13.15 11.02 29.24
C THR A 373 -13.80 10.97 27.86
N PRO A 374 -14.84 10.13 27.65
CA PRO A 374 -15.52 10.04 26.35
C PRO A 374 -16.00 11.39 25.81
N ASP A 375 -16.55 12.24 26.68
CA ASP A 375 -17.04 13.55 26.27
C ASP A 375 -15.90 14.52 25.94
N ALA A 376 -14.83 14.55 26.75
CA ALA A 376 -13.65 15.38 26.47
C ALA A 376 -12.95 14.96 25.16
N TYR A 377 -12.89 13.66 24.88
CA TYR A 377 -12.34 13.12 23.64
C TYR A 377 -13.16 13.57 22.41
N VAL A 378 -14.50 13.48 22.49
CA VAL A 378 -15.40 13.98 21.44
C VAL A 378 -15.27 15.49 21.25
N GLN A 379 -15.11 16.27 22.32
CA GLN A 379 -14.87 17.72 22.21
C GLN A 379 -13.53 18.03 21.51
N ALA A 380 -12.48 17.29 21.83
CA ALA A 380 -11.19 17.42 21.14
C ALA A 380 -11.31 17.10 19.64
N MET A 381 -12.06 16.06 19.29
CA MET A 381 -12.37 15.73 17.89
C MET A 381 -13.11 16.88 17.18
N LEU A 382 -14.18 17.41 17.78
CA LEU A 382 -14.97 18.51 17.21
C LEU A 382 -14.15 19.80 17.05
N ALA A 383 -13.22 20.08 17.96
CA ALA A 383 -12.31 21.21 17.83
C ALA A 383 -11.40 21.06 16.58
N GLN A 384 -10.89 19.86 16.32
CA GLN A 384 -10.10 19.59 15.09
C GLN A 384 -10.95 19.77 13.82
N VAL A 385 -12.19 19.28 13.80
CA VAL A 385 -13.08 19.47 12.64
C VAL A 385 -13.41 20.93 12.42
N THR A 386 -13.72 21.68 13.48
CA THR A 386 -14.02 23.10 13.41
C THR A 386 -12.84 23.88 12.83
N ASN A 387 -11.62 23.56 13.26
CA ASN A 387 -10.40 24.15 12.73
C ASN A 387 -10.16 23.77 11.27
N PHE A 388 -10.41 22.52 10.87
CA PHE A 388 -10.33 22.10 9.48
C PHE A 388 -11.29 22.89 8.58
N VAL A 389 -12.56 22.94 8.96
CA VAL A 389 -13.60 23.63 8.20
C VAL A 389 -13.26 25.12 8.08
N ASP A 390 -12.78 25.75 9.14
CA ASP A 390 -12.33 27.14 9.14
C ASP A 390 -11.22 27.38 8.09
N GLN A 391 -10.24 26.48 8.02
CA GLN A 391 -9.13 26.57 7.07
C GLN A 391 -9.59 26.45 5.61
N ILE A 392 -10.44 25.49 5.25
CA ILE A 392 -10.91 25.35 3.87
C ILE A 392 -11.83 26.52 3.45
N CYS A 393 -12.65 27.02 4.38
CA CYS A 393 -13.53 28.16 4.10
C CYS A 393 -12.74 29.45 3.85
N LYS A 394 -11.67 29.69 4.63
CA LYS A 394 -10.73 30.80 4.42
C LYS A 394 -10.02 30.73 3.06
N LEU A 395 -9.78 29.53 2.56
CA LEU A 395 -9.18 29.30 1.23
C LEU A 395 -10.19 29.42 0.08
N GLY A 396 -11.48 29.58 0.38
CA GLY A 396 -12.53 29.84 -0.61
C GLY A 396 -13.56 28.73 -0.78
N ALA A 397 -13.54 27.65 0.01
CA ALA A 397 -14.57 26.63 -0.05
C ALA A 397 -15.96 27.24 0.25
N ARG A 398 -16.97 26.94 -0.57
CA ARG A 398 -18.33 27.48 -0.41
C ARG A 398 -19.43 26.44 -0.42
N ARG A 399 -19.17 25.19 -0.82
CA ARG A 399 -20.17 24.12 -0.81
C ARG A 399 -19.62 22.93 -0.06
N ILE A 400 -20.11 22.73 1.16
CA ILE A 400 -19.51 21.83 2.14
C ILE A 400 -20.56 20.82 2.57
N ALA A 401 -20.23 19.54 2.52
CA ALA A 401 -21.03 18.48 3.10
C ALA A 401 -20.24 17.82 4.23
N LEU A 402 -20.79 17.89 5.44
CA LEU A 402 -20.30 17.15 6.59
C LEU A 402 -21.18 15.90 6.74
N PHE A 403 -20.59 14.72 6.55
CA PHE A 403 -21.29 13.47 6.76
C PHE A 403 -21.08 13.01 8.20
N SER A 404 -22.18 12.66 8.87
CA SER A 404 -22.15 12.03 10.18
C SER A 404 -21.41 10.69 10.09
N LEU A 405 -20.77 10.25 11.18
CA LEU A 405 -20.27 8.88 11.24
C LEU A 405 -21.43 7.89 11.21
N GLY A 406 -21.21 6.73 10.57
CA GLY A 406 -22.10 5.59 10.71
C GLY A 406 -22.13 5.04 12.15
N PRO A 407 -22.97 4.05 12.46
CA PRO A 407 -23.00 3.46 13.79
C PRO A 407 -21.77 2.56 14.03
N VAL A 408 -20.63 3.16 14.37
CA VAL A 408 -19.33 2.49 14.53
C VAL A 408 -19.41 1.31 15.50
N GLY A 409 -20.17 1.42 16.58
CA GLY A 409 -20.37 0.30 17.53
C GLY A 409 -21.11 -0.90 16.94
N CYS A 410 -21.61 -0.82 15.71
CA CYS A 410 -22.27 -1.92 15.00
C CYS A 410 -21.37 -2.63 13.99
N VAL A 411 -20.12 -2.19 13.79
CA VAL A 411 -19.20 -2.87 12.84
C VAL A 411 -18.86 -4.27 13.34
N PRO A 412 -18.57 -5.24 12.45
CA PRO A 412 -18.17 -6.58 12.87
C PRO A 412 -16.92 -6.61 13.75
N ALA A 413 -15.92 -5.76 13.49
CA ALA A 413 -14.68 -5.65 14.25
C ALA A 413 -14.86 -5.31 15.74
N ARG A 414 -16.07 -4.98 16.20
CA ARG A 414 -16.36 -4.84 17.63
C ARG A 414 -16.01 -6.09 18.44
N THR A 415 -15.92 -7.26 17.80
CA THR A 415 -15.46 -8.51 18.43
C THR A 415 -14.03 -8.44 18.96
N LEU A 416 -13.22 -7.50 18.48
CA LEU A 416 -11.85 -7.26 18.95
C LEU A 416 -11.81 -6.48 20.27
N LEU A 417 -12.94 -5.92 20.72
CA LEU A 417 -12.99 -4.99 21.83
C LEU A 417 -13.45 -5.66 23.12
N PRO A 418 -12.72 -5.47 24.24
CA PRO A 418 -13.12 -6.02 25.52
C PRO A 418 -14.52 -5.54 25.94
N GLY A 419 -15.39 -6.48 26.32
CA GLY A 419 -16.74 -6.19 26.80
C GLY A 419 -17.74 -5.68 25.75
N ALA A 420 -17.37 -5.68 24.46
CA ALA A 420 -18.30 -5.36 23.39
C ALA A 420 -19.23 -6.56 23.11
N PRO A 421 -20.55 -6.35 23.04
CA PRO A 421 -21.50 -7.44 22.77
C PRO A 421 -21.44 -7.90 21.31
N ILE A 422 -21.70 -9.19 21.08
CA ILE A 422 -21.77 -9.78 19.74
C ILE A 422 -23.18 -9.72 19.14
N ASP A 423 -24.21 -9.82 19.99
CA ASP A 423 -25.64 -9.90 19.65
C ASP A 423 -26.28 -8.53 19.37
N LYS A 424 -25.64 -7.45 19.81
CA LYS A 424 -26.08 -6.07 19.62
C LYS A 424 -24.91 -5.13 19.39
N CYS A 425 -25.20 -3.90 18.98
CA CYS A 425 -24.17 -2.88 18.81
C CYS A 425 -23.61 -2.43 20.16
N TYR A 426 -22.33 -2.04 20.19
CA TYR A 426 -21.68 -1.53 21.38
C TYR A 426 -22.19 -0.13 21.74
N GLY A 427 -23.08 -0.06 22.73
CA GLY A 427 -23.80 1.15 23.11
C GLY A 427 -22.90 2.30 23.59
N LYS A 428 -21.83 2.01 24.35
CA LYS A 428 -20.88 3.02 24.84
C LYS A 428 -20.21 3.76 23.69
N MET A 429 -19.72 3.00 22.70
CA MET A 429 -19.13 3.56 21.48
C MET A 429 -20.13 4.38 20.67
N ASN A 430 -21.34 3.84 20.47
CA ASN A 430 -22.39 4.56 19.74
C ASN A 430 -22.89 5.82 20.46
N LYS A 431 -22.72 5.95 21.78
CA LYS A 431 -22.99 7.21 22.51
C LYS A 431 -21.99 8.30 22.09
N MET A 432 -20.69 7.98 22.03
CA MET A 432 -19.67 8.93 21.54
C MET A 432 -19.94 9.33 20.09
N VAL A 433 -20.28 8.36 19.23
CA VAL A 433 -20.65 8.62 17.82
C VAL A 433 -21.80 9.63 17.74
N LYS A 434 -22.87 9.44 18.52
CA LYS A 434 -24.02 10.36 18.53
C LYS A 434 -23.63 11.76 19.01
N ASN A 435 -22.81 11.86 20.06
CA ASN A 435 -22.33 13.16 20.57
C ASN A 435 -21.51 13.90 19.51
N TYR A 436 -20.59 13.21 18.84
CA TYR A 436 -19.80 13.79 17.76
C TYR A 436 -20.68 14.23 16.57
N ASN A 437 -21.63 13.38 16.16
CA ASN A 437 -22.56 13.68 15.07
C ASN A 437 -23.45 14.92 15.35
N MET A 438 -23.92 15.10 16.60
CA MET A 438 -24.64 16.32 17.00
C MET A 438 -23.77 17.58 16.89
N GLY A 439 -22.48 17.48 17.22
CA GLY A 439 -21.52 18.56 17.04
C GLY A 439 -21.30 18.91 15.57
N LEU A 440 -21.16 17.91 14.69
CA LEU A 440 -21.06 18.12 13.24
C LEU A 440 -22.31 18.81 12.68
N GLU A 441 -23.50 18.40 13.09
CA GLU A 441 -24.75 19.05 12.67
C GLU A 441 -24.82 20.51 13.15
N SER A 442 -24.33 20.79 14.36
CA SER A 442 -24.24 22.15 14.87
C SER A 442 -23.27 23.00 14.05
N LEU A 443 -22.13 22.43 13.65
CA LEU A 443 -21.14 23.12 12.82
C LEU A 443 -21.72 23.49 11.44
N VAL A 444 -22.54 22.63 10.83
CA VAL A 444 -23.24 22.93 9.57
C VAL A 444 -24.09 24.19 9.67
N LYS A 445 -24.72 24.46 10.82
CA LYS A 445 -25.51 25.69 11.05
C LYS A 445 -24.65 26.93 11.19
N ILE A 446 -23.41 26.78 11.67
CA ILE A 446 -22.49 27.90 11.94
C ILE A 446 -21.74 28.35 10.68
N ILE A 447 -21.43 27.42 9.77
CA ILE A 447 -20.60 27.70 8.58
C ILE A 447 -21.14 28.87 7.74
N PRO A 448 -22.43 28.91 7.31
CA PRO A 448 -22.95 30.00 6.49
C PRO A 448 -22.92 31.36 7.19
N THR A 449 -23.11 31.37 8.51
CA THR A 449 -23.08 32.60 9.33
C THR A 449 -21.66 33.15 9.44
N LYS A 450 -20.66 32.27 9.63
CA LYS A 450 -19.26 32.68 9.76
C LYS A 450 -18.60 32.99 8.41
N TYR A 451 -19.05 32.34 7.34
CA TYR A 451 -18.54 32.53 5.97
C TYR A 451 -19.70 32.84 5.02
N PRO A 452 -20.07 34.12 4.89
CA PRO A 452 -21.13 34.54 3.97
C PRO A 452 -20.93 33.99 2.55
N GLY A 453 -22.03 33.57 1.92
CA GLY A 453 -22.03 32.93 0.61
C GLY A 453 -21.63 31.45 0.60
N SER A 454 -21.36 30.85 1.77
CA SER A 454 -21.18 29.39 1.88
C SER A 454 -22.49 28.67 2.18
N PHE A 455 -22.58 27.45 1.68
CA PHE A 455 -23.64 26.49 1.93
C PHE A 455 -23.04 25.26 2.56
N ALA A 456 -23.60 24.84 3.69
CA ALA A 456 -23.21 23.62 4.38
C ALA A 456 -24.41 22.69 4.51
N VAL A 457 -24.17 21.39 4.36
CA VAL A 457 -25.18 20.33 4.57
C VAL A 457 -24.67 19.26 5.51
N TYR A 458 -25.57 18.73 6.32
CA TYR A 458 -25.36 17.60 7.21
C TYR A 458 -26.01 16.35 6.61
N GLY A 459 -25.20 15.35 6.27
CA GLY A 459 -25.69 14.03 5.84
C GLY A 459 -25.74 13.05 7.01
N ASP A 460 -26.93 12.59 7.37
CA ASP A 460 -27.21 11.75 8.53
C ASP A 460 -27.00 10.25 8.21
N VAL A 461 -25.77 9.89 7.88
CA VAL A 461 -25.35 8.50 7.58
C VAL A 461 -25.68 7.56 8.73
N TYR A 462 -25.56 8.00 9.99
CA TYR A 462 -25.95 7.19 11.15
C TYR A 462 -27.41 6.73 11.02
N LYS A 463 -28.33 7.68 10.82
CA LYS A 463 -29.76 7.38 10.69
C LYS A 463 -30.06 6.56 9.44
N ILE A 464 -29.40 6.85 8.31
CA ILE A 464 -29.55 6.09 7.07
C ILE A 464 -29.20 4.61 7.30
N VAL A 465 -28.04 4.32 7.91
CA VAL A 465 -27.62 2.94 8.18
C VAL A 465 -28.53 2.26 9.20
N GLN A 466 -29.02 2.98 10.22
CA GLN A 466 -30.01 2.42 11.17
C GLN A 466 -31.31 2.02 10.46
N ILE A 467 -31.78 2.79 9.48
CA ILE A 467 -32.97 2.44 8.68
C ILE A 467 -32.73 1.15 7.89
N PHE A 468 -31.53 0.96 7.32
CA PHE A 468 -31.17 -0.27 6.61
C PHE A 468 -31.17 -1.48 7.54
N LYS A 469 -30.55 -1.35 8.72
CA LYS A 469 -30.53 -2.41 9.74
C LYS A 469 -31.93 -2.76 10.26
N ALA A 470 -32.82 -1.77 10.39
CA ALA A 470 -34.19 -1.99 10.84
C ALA A 470 -35.11 -2.59 9.77
N ASN A 471 -34.76 -2.44 8.48
CA ASN A 471 -35.59 -2.90 7.36
C ASN A 471 -34.74 -3.65 6.30
N PRO A 472 -33.97 -4.68 6.68
CA PRO A 472 -32.92 -5.25 5.82
C PRO A 472 -33.45 -5.74 4.47
N LYS A 473 -34.55 -6.51 4.49
CA LYS A 473 -35.19 -7.04 3.28
C LYS A 473 -35.62 -5.96 2.29
N ARG A 474 -36.13 -4.81 2.77
CA ARG A 474 -36.54 -3.68 1.91
C ARG A 474 -35.36 -3.11 1.11
N TYR A 475 -34.16 -3.23 1.66
CA TYR A 475 -32.94 -2.71 1.06
C TYR A 475 -32.09 -3.82 0.41
N GLY A 476 -32.62 -5.05 0.32
CA GLY A 476 -31.95 -6.18 -0.32
C GLY A 476 -30.88 -6.85 0.54
N PHE A 477 -30.89 -6.65 1.86
CA PHE A 477 -29.95 -7.31 2.76
C PHE A 477 -30.55 -8.61 3.35
N SER A 478 -29.77 -9.68 3.31
CA SER A 478 -29.99 -10.90 4.11
C SER A 478 -29.19 -10.83 5.42
N ASP A 479 -28.06 -10.12 5.44
CA ASP A 479 -27.21 -9.93 6.62
C ASP A 479 -26.81 -8.47 6.83
N VAL A 480 -27.07 -7.96 8.03
CA VAL A 480 -26.74 -6.58 8.44
C VAL A 480 -25.83 -6.52 9.66
N THR A 481 -25.23 -7.65 10.03
CA THR A 481 -24.43 -7.82 11.26
C THR A 481 -23.06 -8.41 10.96
N ASN A 482 -22.97 -9.45 10.13
CA ASN A 482 -21.71 -10.11 9.78
C ASN A 482 -21.02 -9.43 8.58
N ALA A 483 -19.69 -9.56 8.48
CA ALA A 483 -18.93 -9.21 7.30
C ALA A 483 -19.10 -10.27 6.20
N CYS A 484 -19.21 -9.84 4.94
CA CYS A 484 -19.14 -10.76 3.81
C CYS A 484 -17.74 -11.38 3.66
N CYS A 485 -16.69 -10.59 3.87
CA CYS A 485 -15.30 -10.96 3.71
C CYS A 485 -14.54 -10.84 5.03
N GLY A 486 -14.03 -11.95 5.54
CA GLY A 486 -13.32 -12.02 6.82
C GLY A 486 -13.35 -13.44 7.39
N ASP A 487 -12.99 -13.59 8.66
CA ASP A 487 -13.15 -14.85 9.40
C ASP A 487 -13.42 -14.60 10.89
N GLY A 488 -13.83 -15.65 11.59
CA GLY A 488 -14.16 -15.62 13.01
C GLY A 488 -15.56 -15.07 13.31
N THR A 489 -15.81 -14.79 14.59
CA THR A 489 -17.10 -14.25 15.06
C THR A 489 -17.44 -12.96 14.32
N LEU A 490 -18.66 -12.87 13.77
CA LEU A 490 -19.12 -11.80 12.89
C LEU A 490 -18.30 -11.59 11.59
N GLY A 491 -17.31 -12.43 11.29
CA GLY A 491 -16.27 -12.13 10.30
C GLY A 491 -15.34 -10.99 10.74
N GLY A 492 -15.29 -10.70 12.06
CA GLY A 492 -14.64 -9.54 12.65
C GLY A 492 -13.20 -9.75 13.12
N LEU A 493 -12.63 -10.95 13.02
CA LEU A 493 -11.32 -11.29 13.60
C LEU A 493 -10.16 -11.25 12.59
N LEU A 494 -10.45 -11.39 11.30
CA LEU A 494 -9.44 -11.48 10.25
C LEU A 494 -9.75 -10.52 9.10
N GLN A 495 -8.74 -9.74 8.69
CA GLN A 495 -8.85 -8.86 7.55
C GLN A 495 -9.04 -9.64 6.25
N CYS A 496 -9.98 -9.19 5.43
CA CYS A 496 -10.18 -9.65 4.07
C CYS A 496 -8.87 -9.60 3.26
N GLY A 497 -8.52 -10.70 2.56
CA GLY A 497 -7.29 -10.85 1.78
C GLY A 497 -6.08 -11.41 2.55
N LYS A 498 -6.17 -11.59 3.88
CA LYS A 498 -5.16 -12.34 4.66
C LYS A 498 -5.42 -13.84 4.60
N GLU A 499 -4.37 -14.65 4.65
CA GLU A 499 -4.50 -16.12 4.64
C GLU A 499 -5.54 -16.62 5.66
N GLY A 500 -6.48 -17.46 5.22
CA GLY A 500 -7.57 -17.99 6.04
C GLY A 500 -8.90 -17.22 5.94
N TYR A 501 -8.94 -16.06 5.27
CA TYR A 501 -10.20 -15.33 5.08
C TYR A 501 -11.23 -16.08 4.23
N LYS A 502 -12.51 -15.84 4.51
CA LYS A 502 -13.65 -16.35 3.73
C LYS A 502 -14.35 -15.19 3.04
N ILE A 503 -15.06 -15.49 1.96
CA ILE A 503 -15.94 -14.55 1.25
C ILE A 503 -17.33 -15.18 1.12
N CYS A 504 -18.37 -14.39 1.38
CA CYS A 504 -19.75 -14.78 1.14
C CYS A 504 -20.05 -14.94 -0.36
N THR A 505 -21.12 -15.68 -0.69
CA THR A 505 -21.49 -15.94 -2.09
C THR A 505 -22.01 -14.69 -2.80
N ASN A 506 -22.79 -13.83 -2.13
CA ASN A 506 -23.37 -12.63 -2.70
C ASN A 506 -23.11 -11.38 -1.84
N PRO A 507 -22.07 -10.59 -2.16
CA PRO A 507 -21.73 -9.38 -1.40
C PRO A 507 -22.83 -8.30 -1.37
N ASN A 508 -23.78 -8.32 -2.32
CA ASN A 508 -24.87 -7.35 -2.36
C ASN A 508 -25.93 -7.60 -1.30
N GLU A 509 -25.98 -8.79 -0.70
CA GLU A 509 -26.91 -9.10 0.38
C GLU A 509 -26.37 -8.78 1.77
N TYR A 510 -25.10 -8.34 1.86
CA TYR A 510 -24.43 -8.00 3.10
C TYR A 510 -24.30 -6.49 3.25
N LEU A 511 -24.60 -5.98 4.44
CA LEU A 511 -24.37 -4.57 4.75
C LEU A 511 -22.87 -4.25 4.78
N PHE A 512 -22.07 -5.13 5.37
CA PHE A 512 -20.62 -4.99 5.53
C PHE A 512 -19.86 -5.84 4.52
N TRP A 513 -18.91 -5.22 3.83
CA TRP A 513 -17.96 -5.95 2.99
C TRP A 513 -16.93 -6.66 3.84
N ASP A 514 -16.21 -5.91 4.68
CA ASP A 514 -15.22 -6.44 5.62
C ASP A 514 -15.60 -6.10 7.06
N TYR A 515 -14.70 -6.37 8.00
CA TYR A 515 -14.93 -6.16 9.42
C TYR A 515 -15.17 -4.70 9.88
N PHE A 516 -14.95 -3.70 9.03
CA PHE A 516 -15.16 -2.28 9.32
C PHE A 516 -16.09 -1.64 8.28
N HIS A 517 -15.94 -2.00 7.01
CA HIS A 517 -16.40 -1.19 5.90
C HIS A 517 -17.69 -1.73 5.26
N PRO A 518 -18.61 -0.84 4.85
CA PRO A 518 -19.77 -1.20 4.06
C PRO A 518 -19.45 -1.87 2.72
N SER A 519 -20.37 -2.70 2.23
CA SER A 519 -20.37 -3.18 0.85
C SER A 519 -20.64 -2.06 -0.14
N GLU A 520 -20.25 -2.26 -1.39
CA GLU A 520 -20.58 -1.34 -2.48
C GLU A 520 -22.10 -1.11 -2.57
N HIS A 521 -22.91 -2.15 -2.36
CA HIS A 521 -24.36 -2.03 -2.35
C HIS A 521 -24.84 -1.08 -1.24
N THR A 522 -24.29 -1.21 -0.04
CA THR A 522 -24.57 -0.26 1.05
C THR A 522 -24.12 1.14 0.70
N TYR A 523 -22.93 1.32 0.13
CA TYR A 523 -22.46 2.64 -0.31
C TYR A 523 -23.36 3.24 -1.38
N ASN A 524 -23.87 2.47 -2.33
CA ASN A 524 -24.84 2.93 -3.34
C ASN A 524 -26.13 3.45 -2.68
N LEU A 525 -26.67 2.70 -1.72
CA LEU A 525 -27.88 3.10 -1.00
C LEU A 525 -27.67 4.36 -0.15
N ILE A 526 -26.54 4.48 0.54
CA ILE A 526 -26.15 5.70 1.26
C ILE A 526 -26.07 6.88 0.28
N SER A 527 -25.38 6.70 -0.84
CA SER A 527 -25.21 7.76 -1.85
C SER A 527 -26.55 8.22 -2.42
N LYS A 528 -27.49 7.31 -2.72
CA LYS A 528 -28.85 7.68 -3.16
C LYS A 528 -29.59 8.47 -2.09
N ALA A 529 -29.46 8.06 -0.83
CA ALA A 529 -30.07 8.73 0.32
C ALA A 529 -29.48 10.13 0.59
N LEU A 530 -28.21 10.38 0.25
CA LEU A 530 -27.58 11.70 0.36
C LEU A 530 -27.85 12.56 -0.88
N TRP A 531 -27.86 11.96 -2.06
CA TRP A 531 -28.00 12.68 -3.33
C TRP A 531 -29.37 13.34 -3.50
N ASN A 532 -30.44 12.56 -3.33
CA ASN A 532 -31.82 13.03 -3.51
C ASN A 532 -32.69 12.71 -2.30
N GLY A 533 -32.08 12.69 -1.11
CA GLY A 533 -32.78 12.39 0.14
C GLY A 533 -33.68 13.52 0.62
N ILE A 534 -34.59 13.13 1.53
CA ILE A 534 -35.43 14.05 2.30
C ILE A 534 -34.66 14.60 3.52
N HIS A 535 -35.21 15.65 4.16
CA HIS A 535 -34.61 16.37 5.28
C HIS A 535 -34.15 15.48 6.46
N THR A 536 -34.84 14.36 6.70
CA THR A 536 -34.47 13.42 7.78
C THR A 536 -33.19 12.63 7.50
N ARG A 537 -32.70 12.62 6.25
CA ARG A 537 -31.48 11.92 5.80
C ARG A 537 -30.35 12.89 5.47
N ILE A 538 -30.69 14.07 4.95
CA ILE A 538 -29.73 15.12 4.62
C ILE A 538 -30.42 16.48 4.71
N ARG A 539 -29.76 17.46 5.30
CA ARG A 539 -30.37 18.77 5.63
C ARG A 539 -29.34 19.91 5.63
N PRO A 540 -29.74 21.16 5.36
CA PRO A 540 -31.11 21.61 5.06
C PRO A 540 -31.57 21.26 3.64
N ILE A 541 -30.65 20.96 2.74
CA ILE A 541 -30.90 20.55 1.35
C ILE A 541 -30.09 19.27 1.04
N ASN A 542 -30.45 18.56 -0.03
CA ASN A 542 -29.70 17.37 -0.47
C ASN A 542 -28.49 17.73 -1.36
N LEU A 543 -27.63 16.75 -1.63
CA LEU A 543 -26.41 16.99 -2.42
C LEU A 543 -26.70 17.38 -3.86
N LYS A 544 -27.79 16.88 -4.46
CA LYS A 544 -28.19 17.28 -5.82
C LYS A 544 -28.49 18.78 -5.88
N THR A 545 -29.25 19.30 -4.92
CA THR A 545 -29.51 20.74 -4.81
C THR A 545 -28.22 21.52 -4.55
N LEU A 546 -27.37 21.08 -3.61
CA LEU A 546 -26.09 21.73 -3.32
C LEU A 546 -25.15 21.77 -4.55
N ALA A 547 -25.11 20.69 -5.34
CA ALA A 547 -24.31 20.59 -6.56
C ALA A 547 -24.75 21.59 -7.64
N ASN A 548 -26.05 21.86 -7.72
CA ASN A 548 -26.66 22.75 -8.72
C ASN A 548 -26.77 24.21 -8.26
N MET A 549 -26.35 24.54 -7.04
CA MET A 549 -26.37 25.93 -6.56
C MET A 549 -25.38 26.80 -7.35
N THR A 550 -25.90 27.89 -7.91
CA THR A 550 -25.08 28.97 -8.48
C THR A 550 -24.56 29.84 -7.35
N LEU A 551 -23.24 29.97 -7.24
CA LEU A 551 -22.64 30.93 -6.35
C LEU A 551 -22.78 32.32 -6.98
N THR A 552 -23.53 33.21 -6.34
CA THR A 552 -23.55 34.63 -6.72
C THR A 552 -22.15 35.19 -6.53
N GLN A 553 -21.59 35.80 -7.58
CA GLN A 553 -20.31 36.50 -7.49
C GLN A 553 -20.46 37.63 -6.46
N GLN A 554 -19.64 37.60 -5.41
CA GLN A 554 -19.40 38.74 -4.53
C GLN A 554 -18.11 39.42 -4.94
#